data_AF-A0A2E4FKI1-F1
#
_entry.id   AF-A0A2E4FKI1-F1
#
_cell.length_a   1.000
_cell.length_b   1.000
_cell.length_c   1.000
_cell.angle_alpha   90.00
_cell.angle_beta   90.00
_cell.angle_gamma   90.00
#
_symmetry.space_group_name_H-M   'P 1'
#
loop_
_entity.id
_entity.type
_entity.pdbx_description
1 polymer ?
#
loop_
_entity_poly.entity_id
_entity_poly.type
_entity_poly.pdbx_seq_one_letter_code
_entity_poly.pdbx_strand_id
1 'polypeptide(L)'
;MSHGPQPILMRTTADGSSSKQATVDVVPSAEPVADSENCDICAQVLTTLGTFAAVRAVKAYRLRVELTPPVPQLPCLDHEAMLHEGIAPHAAAYVEDHESGELYELVLTPSKRRIEIDVASTLREHSQSGRARLLERLREQFPEFSYRVNKVSWLRGDRRVARACRAQVTLREVLVGSDFDRTARALDRLRTVGALMEKESRVASWSVRTVTGPFLAVMGFLVYQGLGELAPELGEGTVTLLQAVLVGAAGALFLYFGLKAVHLTEMANRVWKRAAEFGLILAERRRLGDRETARSPAGEQDNKERQVDHV
;
A
#
# COMPACT_ATOMS: atom_id res chain seq x y z
N MET A 1 10.62 16.86 -26.92
CA MET A 1 9.33 16.91 -26.22
C MET A 1 8.38 15.99 -26.95
N SER A 2 8.05 14.83 -26.38
CA SER A 2 7.16 13.84 -26.98
C SER A 2 6.20 13.37 -25.90
N HIS A 3 4.91 13.68 -26.07
CA HIS A 3 3.86 13.32 -25.12
C HIS A 3 3.51 11.85 -25.30
N GLY A 4 3.61 11.07 -24.22
CA GLY A 4 3.07 9.71 -24.16
C GLY A 4 1.54 9.71 -24.14
N PRO A 5 0.88 8.60 -24.50
CA PRO A 5 -0.57 8.53 -24.63
C PRO A 5 -1.27 8.67 -23.27
N GLN A 6 -2.26 9.55 -23.22
CA GLN A 6 -3.09 9.78 -22.04
C GLN A 6 -4.20 8.71 -21.88
N PRO A 7 -4.62 8.38 -20.65
CA PRO A 7 -5.66 7.39 -20.41
C PRO A 7 -7.05 7.90 -20.83
N ILE A 8 -7.77 7.09 -21.61
CA ILE A 8 -9.15 7.33 -22.03
C ILE A 8 -10.08 6.87 -20.91
N LEU A 9 -10.78 7.82 -20.27
CA LEU A 9 -11.85 7.50 -19.32
C LEU A 9 -13.19 7.45 -20.08
N MET A 10 -13.68 6.25 -20.35
CA MET A 10 -15.01 6.05 -20.97
C MET A 10 -16.08 6.27 -19.89
N ARG A 11 -16.83 7.38 -19.99
CA ARG A 11 -18.01 7.64 -19.15
C ARG A 11 -19.24 7.19 -19.94
N THR A 12 -19.88 6.10 -19.53
CA THR A 12 -21.16 5.67 -20.10
C THR A 12 -22.28 6.43 -19.40
N THR A 13 -22.87 7.42 -20.06
CA THR A 13 -24.18 7.95 -19.65
C THR A 13 -25.26 7.13 -20.35
N ALA A 14 -26.23 6.67 -19.57
CA ALA A 14 -27.46 6.07 -20.07
C ALA A 14 -28.31 7.18 -20.68
N ASP A 15 -28.01 7.55 -21.92
CA ASP A 15 -28.91 8.12 -22.91
C ASP A 15 -28.11 8.32 -24.20
N GLY A 16 -28.50 7.60 -25.25
CA GLY A 16 -27.77 7.45 -26.51
C GLY A 16 -27.74 8.68 -27.40
N SER A 17 -27.29 9.82 -26.88
CA SER A 17 -27.06 11.05 -27.65
C SER A 17 -25.58 11.42 -27.63
N SER A 18 -24.98 11.46 -28.81
CA SER A 18 -23.59 11.86 -29.06
C SER A 18 -23.37 13.30 -28.58
N SER A 19 -22.66 13.48 -27.47
CA SER A 19 -22.22 14.80 -27.00
C SER A 19 -20.73 14.99 -27.26
N LYS A 20 -20.41 16.19 -27.77
CA LYS A 20 -19.10 16.61 -28.29
C LYS A 20 -17.99 16.46 -27.25
N GLN A 21 -16.80 16.15 -27.76
CA GLN A 21 -15.53 16.14 -27.01
C GLN A 21 -15.31 17.48 -26.33
N ALA A 22 -15.52 17.53 -25.02
CA ALA A 22 -14.97 18.57 -24.17
C ALA A 22 -13.62 18.07 -23.65
N THR A 23 -12.54 18.62 -24.18
CA THR A 23 -11.22 18.56 -23.57
C THR A 23 -11.30 19.27 -22.22
N VAL A 24 -11.39 18.49 -21.15
CA VAL A 24 -11.16 18.99 -19.79
C VAL A 24 -9.65 19.11 -19.64
N ASP A 25 -9.13 20.32 -19.74
CA ASP A 25 -7.78 20.64 -19.30
C ASP A 25 -7.72 20.40 -17.79
N VAL A 26 -7.32 19.18 -17.40
CA VAL A 26 -6.94 18.89 -16.02
C VAL A 26 -5.58 19.57 -15.83
N VAL A 27 -5.63 20.82 -15.38
CA VAL A 27 -4.47 21.45 -14.75
C VAL A 27 -4.07 20.52 -13.60
N PRO A 28 -2.84 19.99 -13.55
CA PRO A 28 -2.39 19.22 -12.40
C PRO A 28 -2.41 20.18 -11.22
N SER A 29 -3.41 20.04 -10.35
CA SER A 29 -3.45 20.75 -9.09
C SER A 29 -2.19 20.33 -8.33
N ALA A 30 -1.17 21.18 -8.35
CA ALA A 30 0.07 20.92 -7.63
C ALA A 30 -0.30 20.84 -6.16
N GLU A 31 -0.25 19.64 -5.59
CA GLU A 31 -0.46 19.46 -4.17
C GLU A 31 0.46 20.42 -3.41
N PRO A 32 -0.03 21.10 -2.35
CA PRO A 32 0.79 21.99 -1.57
C PRO A 32 1.93 21.18 -0.95
N VAL A 33 3.15 21.46 -1.42
CA VAL A 33 4.38 20.92 -0.86
C VAL A 33 4.54 21.54 0.54
N ALA A 34 5.01 20.75 1.49
CA ALA A 34 5.33 21.22 2.83
C ALA A 34 6.35 22.38 2.77
N ASP A 35 6.48 23.10 3.89
CA ASP A 35 7.56 24.08 4.05
C ASP A 35 8.95 23.45 3.82
N SER A 36 9.92 24.31 3.53
CA SER A 36 11.30 23.90 3.27
C SER A 36 11.89 23.14 4.47
N GLU A 37 11.54 23.54 5.70
CA GLU A 37 12.07 22.93 6.92
C GLU A 37 11.73 21.43 7.02
N ASN A 38 10.47 21.03 6.77
CA ASN A 38 10.09 19.63 6.80
C ASN A 38 10.80 18.81 5.70
N CYS A 39 11.03 19.42 4.53
CA CYS A 39 11.78 18.80 3.44
C CYS A 39 13.26 18.63 3.81
N ASP A 40 13.88 19.64 4.41
CA ASP A 40 15.28 19.64 4.82
C ASP A 40 15.56 18.61 5.92
N ILE A 41 14.70 18.56 6.95
CA ILE A 41 14.78 17.53 8.00
C ILE A 41 14.67 16.13 7.38
N CYS A 42 13.76 15.94 6.43
CA CYS A 42 13.60 14.67 5.74
C CYS A 42 14.84 14.26 4.93
N ALA A 43 15.41 15.20 4.17
CA ALA A 43 16.62 14.99 3.40
C ALA A 43 17.82 14.66 4.31
N GLN A 44 17.98 15.38 5.42
CA GLN A 44 19.04 15.16 6.39
C GLN A 44 18.96 13.76 6.98
N VAL A 45 17.79 13.35 7.48
CA VAL A 45 17.60 12.01 8.05
C VAL A 45 17.93 10.93 7.02
N LEU A 46 17.38 11.03 5.80
CA LEU A 46 17.60 10.03 4.75
C LEU A 46 19.05 9.96 4.29
N THR A 47 19.75 11.10 4.25
CA THR A 47 21.18 11.15 3.92
C THR A 47 22.02 10.49 5.02
N THR A 48 21.74 10.81 6.29
CA THR A 48 22.42 10.20 7.44
C THR A 48 22.17 8.69 7.52
N LEU A 49 20.95 8.22 7.24
CA LEU A 49 20.65 6.79 7.13
C LEU A 49 21.57 6.08 6.13
N GLY A 50 21.93 6.77 5.03
CA GLY A 50 22.87 6.28 4.00
C GLY A 50 24.21 5.78 4.54
N THR A 51 24.64 6.27 5.71
CA THR A 51 25.91 5.90 6.34
C THR A 51 25.94 4.47 6.89
N PHE A 52 24.79 3.91 7.27
CA PHE A 52 24.69 2.56 7.85
C PHE A 52 23.63 1.67 7.18
N ALA A 53 22.77 2.23 6.34
CA ALA A 53 21.81 1.49 5.54
C ALA A 53 21.65 2.10 4.13
N ALA A 54 21.48 1.26 3.11
CA ALA A 54 21.17 1.70 1.77
C ALA A 54 19.69 2.10 1.67
N VAL A 55 19.41 3.37 1.37
CA VAL A 55 18.06 3.81 1.01
C VAL A 55 17.73 3.28 -0.40
N ARG A 56 16.77 2.35 -0.50
CA ARG A 56 16.42 1.65 -1.74
C ARG A 56 15.26 2.30 -2.50
N ALA A 57 14.33 2.94 -1.80
CA ALA A 57 13.23 3.70 -2.38
C ALA A 57 12.57 4.59 -1.31
N VAL A 58 11.95 5.68 -1.72
CA VAL A 58 11.23 6.63 -0.85
C VAL A 58 9.84 6.89 -1.41
N LYS A 59 8.84 6.86 -0.53
CA LYS A 59 7.47 7.30 -0.81
C LYS A 59 7.23 8.59 -0.08
N ALA A 60 6.87 9.65 -0.77
CA ALA A 60 6.68 10.96 -0.17
C ALA A 60 5.21 11.39 -0.27
N TYR A 61 4.71 11.99 0.81
CA TYR A 61 3.43 12.68 0.86
C TYR A 61 3.68 14.15 1.22
N ARG A 62 3.37 15.06 0.29
CA ARG A 62 3.62 16.51 0.42
C ARG A 62 5.06 16.89 0.75
N LEU A 63 6.03 16.02 0.50
CA LEU A 63 7.45 16.29 0.68
C LEU A 63 8.16 16.19 -0.68
N ARG A 64 9.20 17.00 -0.85
CA ARG A 64 10.17 16.85 -1.94
C ARG A 64 11.54 16.67 -1.31
N VAL A 65 12.19 15.56 -1.62
CA VAL A 65 13.49 15.22 -1.06
C VAL A 65 14.44 14.97 -2.21
N GLU A 66 15.57 15.67 -2.24
CA GLU A 66 16.62 15.39 -3.21
C GLU A 66 17.71 14.58 -2.53
N LEU A 67 18.01 13.39 -3.07
CA LEU A 67 19.00 12.47 -2.50
C LEU A 67 20.10 12.23 -3.53
N THR A 68 21.34 12.12 -3.02
CA THR A 68 22.51 11.78 -3.81
C THR A 68 23.20 10.55 -3.19
N PRO A 69 23.35 9.42 -3.91
CA PRO A 69 22.83 9.18 -5.25
C PRO A 69 21.29 9.18 -5.32
N PRO A 70 20.69 9.44 -6.50
CA PRO A 70 19.25 9.43 -6.64
C PRO A 70 18.70 8.02 -6.42
N VAL A 71 17.64 7.94 -5.63
CA VAL A 71 16.90 6.69 -5.35
C VAL A 71 15.50 6.79 -5.94
N PRO A 72 14.81 5.66 -6.17
CA PRO A 72 13.42 5.67 -6.57
C PRO A 72 12.54 6.50 -5.63
N GLN A 73 11.83 7.49 -6.17
CA GLN A 73 10.88 8.30 -5.42
C GLN A 73 9.49 8.19 -6.02
N LEU A 74 8.49 7.93 -5.19
CA LEU A 74 7.10 7.79 -5.61
C LEU A 74 6.14 8.54 -4.69
N PRO A 75 4.97 8.94 -5.18
CA PRO A 75 3.93 9.49 -4.31
C PRO A 75 3.43 8.43 -3.32
N CYS A 76 3.06 8.88 -2.13
CA CYS A 76 2.32 8.03 -1.20
C CYS A 76 0.96 7.68 -1.78
N LEU A 77 0.68 6.38 -1.94
CA LEU A 77 -0.59 5.87 -2.47
C LEU A 77 -1.66 5.71 -1.37
N ASP A 78 -1.44 6.30 -0.20
CA ASP A 78 -2.44 6.25 0.85
C ASP A 78 -3.57 7.24 0.60
N HIS A 79 -4.68 6.70 0.12
CA HIS A 79 -5.91 7.44 -0.08
C HIS A 79 -6.41 8.19 1.18
N GLU A 80 -6.12 7.73 2.40
CA GLU A 80 -6.50 8.45 3.62
C GLU A 80 -5.71 9.77 3.69
N ALA A 81 -4.40 9.70 3.41
CA ALA A 81 -3.56 10.88 3.26
C ALA A 81 -4.07 11.80 2.15
N MET A 82 -4.51 11.26 1.01
CA MET A 82 -5.01 12.10 -0.09
C MET A 82 -6.37 12.75 0.19
N LEU A 83 -7.22 12.15 1.03
CA LEU A 83 -8.57 12.65 1.31
C LEU A 83 -8.66 13.52 2.57
N HIS A 84 -7.69 13.44 3.48
CA HIS A 84 -7.71 14.16 4.75
C HIS A 84 -6.58 15.20 4.85
N GLU A 85 -6.96 16.48 4.86
CA GLU A 85 -6.02 17.60 5.02
C GLU A 85 -5.23 17.56 6.35
N GLY A 86 -5.72 16.81 7.35
CA GLY A 86 -5.10 16.69 8.66
C GLY A 86 -3.91 15.71 8.76
N ILE A 87 -3.55 15.02 7.67
CA ILE A 87 -2.39 14.13 7.67
C ILE A 87 -1.12 14.93 7.44
N ALA A 88 -0.19 14.87 8.40
CA ALA A 88 1.07 15.58 8.33
C ALA A 88 1.93 15.09 7.14
N PRO A 89 2.70 15.98 6.49
CA PRO A 89 3.70 15.58 5.50
C PRO A 89 4.64 14.50 6.07
N HIS A 90 4.89 13.46 5.28
CA HIS A 90 5.67 12.31 5.72
C HIS A 90 6.33 11.58 4.55
N ALA A 91 7.39 10.84 4.85
CA ALA A 91 8.08 9.99 3.88
C ALA A 91 8.24 8.57 4.45
N ALA A 92 7.96 7.55 3.65
CA ALA A 92 8.26 6.17 3.97
C ALA A 92 9.46 5.70 3.13
N ALA A 93 10.56 5.34 3.77
CA ALA A 93 11.77 4.89 3.11
C ALA A 93 11.97 3.39 3.29
N TYR A 94 12.22 2.69 2.19
CA TYR A 94 12.75 1.34 2.21
C TYR A 94 14.25 1.38 2.37
N VAL A 95 14.75 0.82 3.47
CA VAL A 95 16.17 0.81 3.81
C VAL A 95 16.67 -0.61 3.97
N GLU A 96 17.87 -0.87 3.46
CA GLU A 96 18.58 -2.14 3.62
C GLU A 96 19.79 -1.93 4.51
N ASP A 97 19.84 -2.60 5.66
CA ASP A 97 20.98 -2.50 6.57
C ASP A 97 22.25 -3.04 5.92
N HIS A 98 23.36 -2.27 5.96
CA HIS A 98 24.58 -2.64 5.24
C HIS A 98 25.25 -3.91 5.79
N GLU A 99 25.12 -4.17 7.09
CA GLU A 99 25.77 -5.31 7.75
C GLU A 99 24.97 -6.60 7.61
N SER A 100 23.67 -6.54 7.89
CA SER A 100 22.80 -7.71 7.93
C SER A 100 22.08 -7.98 6.62
N GLY A 101 22.00 -6.97 5.73
CA GLY A 101 21.18 -7.01 4.53
C GLY A 101 19.67 -7.04 4.81
N GLU A 102 19.22 -6.88 6.05
CA GLU A 102 17.80 -6.89 6.41
C GLU A 102 17.08 -5.64 5.88
N LEU A 103 15.83 -5.79 5.43
CA LEU A 103 15.04 -4.67 4.89
C LEU A 103 14.01 -4.15 5.88
N TYR A 104 13.88 -2.82 5.94
CA TYR A 104 12.97 -2.12 6.82
C TYR A 104 12.21 -1.03 6.05
N GLU A 105 10.99 -0.72 6.51
CA GLU A 105 10.28 0.50 6.09
C GLU A 105 10.26 1.47 7.26
N LEU A 106 10.86 2.64 7.05
CA LEU A 106 10.91 3.72 8.03
C LEU A 106 10.00 4.85 7.59
N VAL A 107 8.98 5.16 8.39
CA VAL A 107 8.05 6.26 8.16
C VAL A 107 8.49 7.46 8.99
N LEU A 108 8.97 8.49 8.31
CA LEU A 108 9.39 9.75 8.89
C LEU A 108 8.24 10.77 8.83
N THR A 109 7.89 11.34 9.98
CA THR A 109 7.01 12.51 10.09
C THR A 109 7.82 13.70 10.65
N PRO A 110 8.39 14.56 9.79
CA PRO A 110 9.33 15.61 10.22
C PRO A 110 8.74 16.57 11.26
N SER A 111 7.52 17.07 11.03
CA SER A 111 6.84 18.03 11.92
C SER A 111 6.58 17.49 13.34
N LYS A 112 6.63 16.18 13.54
CA LYS A 112 6.47 15.52 14.84
C LYS A 112 7.79 14.94 15.38
N ARG A 113 8.90 15.15 14.67
CA ARG A 113 10.19 14.48 14.91
C ARG A 113 9.99 13.01 15.25
N ARG A 114 9.30 12.28 14.37
CA ARG A 114 8.91 10.89 14.62
C ARG A 114 9.36 9.97 13.51
N ILE A 115 9.97 8.85 13.89
CA ILE A 115 10.33 7.74 13.01
C ILE A 115 9.54 6.50 13.45
N GLU A 116 8.75 5.93 12.55
CA GLU A 116 8.03 4.69 12.79
C GLU A 116 8.61 3.56 11.93
N ILE A 117 8.82 2.38 12.52
CA ILE A 117 9.23 1.18 11.78
C ILE A 117 7.96 0.40 11.44
N ASP A 118 7.60 0.35 10.15
CA ASP A 118 6.48 -0.47 9.66
C ASP A 118 6.95 -1.88 9.32
N VAL A 119 6.39 -2.85 10.05
CA VAL A 119 6.71 -4.28 9.94
C VAL A 119 5.82 -4.99 8.92
N ALA A 120 4.66 -4.41 8.57
CA ALA A 120 3.69 -5.08 7.71
C ALA A 120 4.24 -5.29 6.29
N SER A 121 4.92 -4.28 5.76
CA SER A 121 5.47 -4.26 4.41
C SER A 121 6.73 -5.08 4.23
N THR A 122 7.52 -5.20 5.30
CA THR A 122 8.81 -5.90 5.33
C THR A 122 8.71 -7.23 6.08
N LEU A 123 7.51 -7.80 6.13
CA LEU A 123 7.25 -9.03 6.85
C LEU A 123 8.14 -10.17 6.33
N ARG A 124 8.94 -10.74 7.23
CA ARG A 124 10.01 -11.73 6.96
C ARG A 124 11.08 -11.25 5.96
N GLU A 125 11.42 -9.96 6.01
CA GLU A 125 12.65 -9.40 5.43
C GLU A 125 13.68 -8.98 6.51
N HIS A 126 13.29 -9.08 7.78
CA HIS A 126 14.11 -8.74 8.93
C HIS A 126 13.83 -9.70 10.11
N SER A 127 14.77 -9.76 11.06
CA SER A 127 14.63 -10.49 12.31
C SER A 127 14.13 -9.57 13.43
N GLN A 128 13.81 -10.14 14.60
CA GLN A 128 13.48 -9.34 15.78
C GLN A 128 14.72 -8.66 16.36
N SER A 129 15.86 -9.35 16.37
CA SER A 129 17.14 -8.85 16.87
C SER A 129 17.72 -7.79 15.93
N GLY A 130 17.64 -7.97 14.61
CA GLY A 130 18.02 -6.94 13.63
C GLY A 130 17.23 -5.65 13.80
N ARG A 131 15.90 -5.75 13.96
CA ARG A 131 15.07 -4.59 14.25
C ARG A 131 15.44 -3.88 15.57
N ALA A 132 15.82 -4.64 16.60
CA ALA A 132 16.27 -4.05 17.87
C ALA A 132 17.57 -3.25 17.68
N ARG A 133 18.55 -3.83 16.97
CA ARG A 133 19.80 -3.14 16.61
C ARG A 133 19.56 -1.89 15.76
N LEU A 134 18.66 -1.97 14.76
CA LEU A 134 18.30 -0.80 13.96
C LEU A 134 17.70 0.30 14.85
N LEU A 135 16.82 -0.06 15.79
CA LEU A 135 16.21 0.92 16.69
C LEU A 135 17.24 1.57 17.64
N GLU A 136 18.22 0.82 18.12
CA GLU A 136 19.34 1.35 18.90
C GLU A 136 20.16 2.34 18.07
N ARG A 137 20.58 1.96 16.86
CA ARG A 137 21.31 2.85 15.93
C ARG A 137 20.53 4.13 15.62
N LEU A 138 19.24 3.99 15.34
CA LEU A 138 18.38 5.15 15.06
C LEU A 138 18.37 6.11 16.26
N ARG A 139 18.20 5.60 17.48
CA ARG A 139 18.21 6.42 18.71
C ARG A 139 19.54 7.10 18.97
N GLU A 140 20.65 6.44 18.65
CA GLU A 140 21.98 7.02 18.76
C GLU A 140 22.20 8.15 17.75
N GLN A 141 21.75 7.96 16.50
CA GLN A 141 21.96 8.93 15.41
C GLN A 141 20.97 10.09 15.43
N PHE A 142 19.73 9.87 15.89
CA PHE A 142 18.68 10.89 15.96
C PHE A 142 18.01 10.91 17.35
N PRO A 143 18.74 11.31 18.40
CA PRO A 143 18.24 11.31 19.78
C PRO A 143 17.03 12.23 20.00
N GLU A 144 16.86 13.23 19.15
CA GLU A 144 15.74 14.19 19.16
C GLU A 144 14.44 13.63 18.57
N PHE A 145 14.47 12.44 17.98
CA PHE A 145 13.30 11.80 17.39
C PHE A 145 12.62 10.84 18.37
N SER A 146 11.29 10.76 18.25
CA SER A 146 10.47 9.74 18.88
C SER A 146 10.33 8.52 17.98
N TYR A 147 10.26 7.33 18.59
CA TYR A 147 10.26 6.06 17.86
C TYR A 147 9.03 5.22 18.15
N ARG A 148 8.47 4.62 17.10
CA ARG A 148 7.36 3.65 17.20
C ARG A 148 7.61 2.45 16.32
N VAL A 149 7.17 1.27 16.76
CA VAL A 149 7.14 0.07 15.92
C VAL A 149 5.70 -0.31 15.64
N ASN A 150 5.30 -0.24 14.38
CA ASN A 150 3.96 -0.63 13.94
C ASN A 150 3.93 -2.14 13.70
N LYS A 151 3.19 -2.85 14.55
CA LYS A 151 3.07 -4.31 14.49
C LYS A 151 2.03 -4.72 13.45
N VAL A 152 2.15 -5.97 12.99
CA VAL A 152 1.13 -6.59 12.13
C VAL A 152 -0.24 -6.62 12.82
N SER A 153 -1.26 -6.18 12.11
CA SER A 153 -2.66 -6.24 12.51
C SER A 153 -3.36 -7.46 11.90
N TRP A 154 -4.00 -8.25 12.77
CA TRP A 154 -4.86 -9.34 12.34
C TRP A 154 -6.17 -8.83 11.71
N LEU A 155 -6.73 -7.76 12.28
CA LEU A 155 -7.98 -7.13 11.81
C LEU A 155 -7.83 -6.57 10.39
N ARG A 156 -6.65 -6.03 10.06
CA ARG A 156 -6.34 -5.52 8.72
C ARG A 156 -5.87 -6.63 7.76
N GLY A 157 -5.66 -7.85 8.26
CA GLY A 157 -5.22 -8.97 7.44
C GLY A 157 -3.77 -8.87 6.95
N ASP A 158 -2.89 -8.15 7.65
CA ASP A 158 -1.51 -7.85 7.20
C ASP A 158 -0.74 -9.10 6.74
N ARG A 159 -0.83 -10.17 7.52
CA ARG A 159 -0.16 -11.44 7.20
C ARG A 159 -0.70 -12.09 5.91
N ARG A 160 -1.99 -11.93 5.63
CA ARG A 160 -2.61 -12.47 4.41
C ARG A 160 -2.20 -11.64 3.20
N VAL A 161 -2.23 -10.31 3.30
CA VAL A 161 -1.76 -9.39 2.26
C VAL A 161 -0.28 -9.66 1.94
N ALA A 162 0.57 -9.72 2.96
CA ALA A 162 1.99 -10.00 2.78
C ALA A 162 2.24 -11.38 2.14
N ARG A 163 1.47 -12.40 2.51
CA ARG A 163 1.55 -13.73 1.90
C ARG A 163 1.13 -13.70 0.42
N ALA A 164 0.03 -13.01 0.09
CA ALA A 164 -0.44 -12.88 -1.29
C ALA A 164 0.60 -12.17 -2.18
N CYS A 165 1.21 -11.09 -1.68
CA CYS A 165 2.27 -10.37 -2.37
C CYS A 165 3.49 -11.28 -2.60
N ARG A 166 4.04 -11.85 -1.52
CA ARG A 166 5.25 -12.69 -1.56
C ARG A 166 5.10 -13.96 -2.39
N ALA A 167 3.89 -14.49 -2.54
CA ALA A 167 3.63 -15.63 -3.42
C ALA A 167 3.87 -15.29 -4.90
N GLN A 168 3.80 -14.00 -5.27
CA GLN A 168 4.04 -13.54 -6.64
C GLN A 168 5.42 -12.90 -6.77
N VAL A 169 5.75 -11.96 -5.89
CA VAL A 169 6.99 -11.18 -5.91
C VAL A 169 7.36 -10.72 -4.49
N THR A 170 8.63 -10.82 -4.14
CA THR A 170 9.14 -10.33 -2.86
C THR A 170 9.48 -8.83 -2.94
N LEU A 171 9.42 -8.13 -1.80
CA LEU A 171 9.85 -6.73 -1.75
C LEU A 171 11.34 -6.60 -2.14
N ARG A 172 12.16 -7.55 -1.70
CA ARG A 172 13.58 -7.59 -2.05
C ARG A 172 13.83 -7.68 -3.55
N GLU A 173 13.11 -8.55 -4.27
CA GLU A 173 13.21 -8.62 -5.73
C GLU A 173 12.85 -7.29 -6.40
N VAL A 174 11.83 -6.59 -5.89
CA VAL A 174 11.41 -5.28 -6.41
C VAL A 174 12.45 -4.19 -6.15
N LEU A 175 13.08 -4.18 -4.96
CA LEU A 175 14.03 -3.13 -4.55
C LEU A 175 15.44 -3.36 -5.08
N VAL A 176 15.89 -4.60 -5.16
CA VAL A 176 17.32 -4.94 -5.39
C VAL A 176 17.51 -5.84 -6.61
N GLY A 177 16.47 -6.57 -7.05
CA GLY A 177 16.58 -7.49 -8.18
C GLY A 177 16.99 -6.79 -9.49
N SER A 178 17.79 -7.49 -10.30
CA SER A 178 18.30 -7.00 -11.60
C SER A 178 17.45 -7.45 -12.80
N ASP A 179 16.74 -8.57 -12.69
CA ASP A 179 15.83 -9.05 -13.72
C ASP A 179 14.49 -8.29 -13.66
N PHE A 180 14.50 -7.14 -14.32
CA PHE A 180 13.36 -6.25 -14.36
C PHE A 180 12.15 -6.87 -15.05
N ASP A 181 12.33 -7.72 -16.07
CA ASP A 181 11.21 -8.27 -16.85
C ASP A 181 10.53 -9.44 -16.15
N ARG A 182 11.31 -10.28 -15.47
CA ARG A 182 10.75 -11.28 -14.56
C ARG A 182 9.95 -10.61 -13.44
N THR A 183 10.48 -9.54 -12.85
CA THR A 183 9.78 -8.79 -11.80
C THR A 183 8.50 -8.15 -12.34
N ALA A 184 8.53 -7.57 -13.55
CA ALA A 184 7.34 -7.00 -14.19
C ALA A 184 6.24 -8.05 -14.42
N ARG A 185 6.59 -9.22 -14.96
CA ARG A 185 5.63 -10.33 -15.14
C ARG A 185 5.05 -10.82 -13.81
N ALA A 186 5.86 -10.86 -12.76
CA ALA A 186 5.40 -11.21 -11.41
C ALA A 186 4.43 -10.17 -10.85
N LEU A 187 4.66 -8.89 -11.11
CA LEU A 187 3.74 -7.81 -10.74
C LEU A 187 2.41 -7.87 -11.51
N ASP A 188 2.41 -8.27 -12.78
CA ASP A 188 1.17 -8.45 -13.54
C ASP A 188 0.32 -9.58 -12.96
N ARG A 189 0.96 -10.67 -12.49
CA ARG A 189 0.24 -11.71 -11.73
C ARG A 189 -0.31 -11.16 -10.41
N LEU A 190 0.45 -10.35 -9.68
CA LEU A 190 -0.04 -9.72 -8.44
C LEU A 190 -1.23 -8.79 -8.68
N ARG A 191 -1.22 -8.01 -9.76
CA ARG A 191 -2.37 -7.18 -10.19
C ARG A 191 -3.59 -8.03 -10.50
N THR A 192 -3.39 -9.16 -11.19
CA THR A 192 -4.45 -10.12 -11.47
C THR A 192 -5.05 -10.69 -10.19
N VAL A 193 -4.20 -11.10 -9.23
CA VAL A 193 -4.65 -11.56 -7.90
C VAL A 193 -5.43 -10.47 -7.17
N GLY A 194 -4.94 -9.22 -7.17
CA GLY A 194 -5.66 -8.09 -6.58
C GLY A 194 -7.05 -7.89 -7.20
N ALA A 195 -7.16 -7.95 -8.53
CA ALA A 195 -8.44 -7.83 -9.24
C ALA A 195 -9.40 -8.98 -8.93
N LEU A 196 -8.88 -10.21 -8.76
CA LEU A 196 -9.69 -11.36 -8.33
C LEU A 196 -10.18 -11.19 -6.89
N MET A 197 -9.32 -10.74 -5.98
CA MET A 197 -9.70 -10.47 -4.59
C MET A 197 -10.76 -9.37 -4.48
N GLU A 198 -10.68 -8.33 -5.32
CA GLU A 198 -11.71 -7.28 -5.40
C GLU A 198 -13.04 -7.85 -5.89
N LYS A 199 -13.03 -8.75 -6.89
CA LYS A 199 -14.25 -9.43 -7.34
C LYS A 199 -14.86 -10.28 -6.23
N GLU A 200 -14.05 -11.06 -5.51
CA GLU A 200 -14.51 -11.84 -4.35
C GLU A 200 -15.12 -10.95 -3.26
N SER A 201 -14.52 -9.79 -2.98
CA SER A 201 -15.05 -8.87 -1.98
C SER A 201 -16.40 -8.27 -2.41
N ARG A 202 -16.56 -7.96 -3.70
CA ARG A 202 -17.85 -7.50 -4.27
C ARG A 202 -18.92 -8.58 -4.18
N VAL A 203 -18.58 -9.84 -4.46
CA VAL A 203 -19.51 -10.98 -4.32
C VAL A 203 -19.91 -11.17 -2.86
N ALA A 204 -18.98 -11.04 -1.92
CA ALA A 204 -19.27 -11.10 -0.48
C ALA A 204 -20.22 -9.96 -0.05
N SER A 205 -19.94 -8.73 -0.48
CA SER A 205 -20.82 -7.57 -0.23
C SER A 205 -22.20 -7.73 -0.85
N TRP A 206 -22.28 -8.28 -2.06
CA TRP A 206 -23.55 -8.58 -2.72
C TRP A 206 -24.35 -9.60 -1.91
N SER A 207 -23.71 -10.69 -1.48
CA SER A 207 -24.36 -11.75 -0.69
C SER A 207 -24.95 -11.21 0.62
N VAL A 208 -24.26 -10.29 1.31
CA VAL A 208 -24.80 -9.61 2.50
C VAL A 208 -26.07 -8.84 2.16
N ARG A 209 -26.06 -8.07 1.07
CA ARG A 209 -27.18 -7.22 0.66
C ARG A 209 -28.38 -8.00 0.12
N THR A 210 -28.15 -9.05 -0.65
CA THR A 210 -29.22 -9.78 -1.36
C THR A 210 -29.71 -11.02 -0.65
N VAL A 211 -28.90 -11.64 0.20
CA VAL A 211 -29.28 -12.87 0.91
C VAL A 211 -29.51 -12.57 2.39
N THR A 212 -28.52 -12.00 3.07
CA THR A 212 -28.60 -11.84 4.53
C THR A 212 -29.65 -10.80 4.94
N GLY A 213 -29.77 -9.68 4.20
CA GLY A 213 -30.80 -8.66 4.45
C GLY A 213 -32.23 -9.20 4.39
N PRO A 214 -32.66 -9.81 3.28
CA PRO A 214 -34.00 -10.42 3.18
C PRO A 214 -34.22 -11.54 4.20
N PHE A 215 -33.20 -12.37 4.47
CA PHE A 215 -33.29 -13.41 5.50
C PHE A 215 -33.55 -12.81 6.89
N LEU A 216 -32.86 -11.72 7.26
CA LEU A 216 -33.13 -11.01 8.51
C LEU A 216 -34.55 -10.46 8.57
N ALA A 217 -35.09 -9.94 7.45
CA ALA A 217 -36.45 -9.43 7.41
C ALA A 217 -37.48 -10.55 7.63
N VAL A 218 -37.30 -11.71 6.98
CA VAL A 218 -38.16 -12.89 7.16
C VAL A 218 -38.04 -13.42 8.60
N MET A 219 -36.83 -13.53 9.13
CA MET A 219 -36.61 -13.96 10.51
C MET A 219 -37.25 -12.99 11.50
N GLY A 220 -37.12 -11.68 11.29
CA GLY A 220 -37.80 -10.67 12.10
C GLY A 220 -39.31 -10.85 12.07
N PHE A 221 -39.89 -11.03 10.88
CA PHE A 221 -41.33 -11.29 10.75
C PHE A 221 -41.78 -12.54 11.53
N LEU A 222 -41.08 -13.68 11.35
CA LEU A 222 -41.41 -14.93 12.04
C LEU A 222 -41.26 -14.82 13.56
N VAL A 223 -40.24 -14.12 14.02
CA VAL A 223 -39.94 -13.94 15.45
C VAL A 223 -40.94 -13.00 16.12
N TYR A 224 -41.40 -11.93 15.45
CA TYR A 224 -42.34 -10.99 16.04
C TYR A 224 -43.79 -11.40 15.87
N GLN A 225 -44.19 -11.92 14.70
CA GLN A 225 -45.57 -12.32 14.43
C GLN A 225 -45.83 -13.77 14.87
N GLY A 226 -45.04 -14.72 14.36
CA GLY A 226 -45.29 -16.15 14.60
C GLY A 226 -45.10 -16.58 16.05
N LEU A 227 -44.03 -16.14 16.71
CA LEU A 227 -43.83 -16.44 18.14
C LEU A 227 -44.75 -15.62 19.06
N GLY A 228 -45.21 -14.45 18.63
CA GLY A 228 -46.18 -13.64 19.36
C GLY A 228 -47.54 -14.33 19.45
N GLU A 229 -47.97 -14.99 18.37
CA GLU A 229 -49.23 -15.76 18.34
C GLU A 229 -49.19 -17.01 19.25
N LEU A 230 -48.01 -17.57 19.50
CA LEU A 230 -47.80 -18.75 20.36
C LEU A 230 -47.59 -18.40 21.84
N ALA A 231 -47.53 -17.10 22.20
CA ALA A 231 -47.38 -16.65 23.58
C ALA A 231 -48.43 -17.18 24.57
N PRO A 232 -49.72 -17.34 24.20
CA PRO A 232 -50.73 -17.91 25.09
C PRO A 232 -50.45 -19.37 25.50
N GLU A 233 -49.78 -20.14 24.65
CA GLU A 233 -49.52 -21.57 24.86
C GLU A 233 -48.15 -21.84 25.51
N LEU A 234 -47.13 -21.04 25.18
CA LEU A 234 -45.74 -21.26 25.60
C LEU A 234 -45.30 -20.42 26.81
N GLY A 235 -46.09 -19.42 27.18
CA GLY A 235 -45.78 -18.46 28.23
C GLY A 235 -44.83 -17.35 27.77
N GLU A 236 -45.11 -16.13 28.22
CA GLU A 236 -44.43 -14.89 27.77
C GLU A 236 -42.91 -14.91 28.00
N GLY A 237 -42.45 -15.49 29.11
CA GLY A 237 -41.02 -15.58 29.44
C GLY A 237 -40.24 -16.48 28.46
N THR A 238 -40.82 -17.61 28.07
CA THR A 238 -40.21 -18.54 27.11
C THR A 238 -40.13 -17.92 25.72
N VAL A 239 -41.21 -17.26 25.28
CA VAL A 239 -41.26 -16.55 24.00
C VAL A 239 -40.22 -15.44 23.97
N THR A 240 -40.13 -14.62 25.02
CA THR A 240 -39.16 -13.53 25.10
C THR A 240 -37.72 -14.03 25.02
N LEU A 241 -37.39 -15.12 25.74
CA LEU A 241 -36.06 -15.73 25.68
C LEU A 241 -35.74 -16.24 24.27
N LEU A 242 -36.70 -16.94 23.63
CA LEU A 242 -36.51 -17.49 22.29
C LEU A 242 -36.35 -16.37 21.24
N GLN A 243 -37.13 -15.30 21.34
CA GLN A 243 -36.98 -14.12 20.50
C GLN A 243 -35.58 -13.49 20.67
N ALA A 244 -35.13 -13.30 21.90
CA ALA A 244 -33.80 -12.73 22.17
C ALA A 244 -32.68 -13.59 21.59
N VAL A 245 -32.76 -14.92 21.73
CA VAL A 245 -31.78 -15.85 21.17
C VAL A 245 -31.78 -15.81 19.63
N LEU A 246 -32.96 -15.83 19.00
CA LEU A 246 -33.07 -15.82 17.54
C LEU A 246 -32.59 -14.50 16.93
N VAL A 247 -33.01 -13.36 17.51
CA VAL A 247 -32.54 -12.03 17.09
C VAL A 247 -31.04 -11.90 17.31
N GLY A 248 -30.53 -12.34 18.46
CA GLY A 248 -29.09 -12.31 18.77
C GLY A 248 -28.27 -13.14 17.79
N ALA A 249 -28.69 -14.38 17.50
CA ALA A 249 -28.00 -15.26 16.56
C ALA A 249 -28.03 -14.70 15.12
N ALA A 250 -29.18 -14.20 14.68
CA ALA A 250 -29.33 -13.61 13.35
C ALA A 250 -28.50 -12.32 13.20
N GLY A 251 -28.49 -11.46 14.22
CA GLY A 251 -27.66 -10.26 14.28
C GLY A 251 -26.16 -10.59 14.26
N ALA A 252 -25.73 -11.60 15.03
CA ALA A 252 -24.34 -12.06 15.04
C ALA A 252 -23.90 -12.59 13.67
N LEU A 253 -24.77 -13.35 12.99
CA LEU A 253 -24.50 -13.86 11.64
C LEU A 253 -24.34 -12.73 10.62
N PHE A 254 -25.22 -11.72 10.69
CA PHE A 254 -25.13 -10.54 9.83
C PHE A 254 -23.86 -9.74 10.07
N LEU A 255 -23.52 -9.47 11.33
CA LEU A 255 -22.27 -8.80 11.69
C LEU A 255 -21.05 -9.57 11.18
N TYR A 256 -21.04 -10.90 11.32
CA TYR A 256 -19.95 -11.73 10.83
C TYR A 256 -19.78 -11.58 9.31
N PHE A 257 -20.85 -11.72 8.52
CA PHE A 257 -20.74 -11.59 7.07
C PHE A 257 -20.43 -10.17 6.59
N GLY A 258 -20.99 -9.15 7.25
CA GLY A 258 -20.67 -7.74 6.99
C GLY A 258 -19.20 -7.44 7.24
N LEU A 259 -18.67 -7.81 8.42
CA LEU A 259 -17.26 -7.64 8.76
C LEU A 259 -16.34 -8.41 7.81
N LYS A 260 -16.74 -9.62 7.41
CA LYS A 260 -15.98 -10.42 6.44
C LYS A 260 -15.89 -9.74 5.07
N ALA A 261 -17.00 -9.15 4.58
CA ALA A 261 -17.01 -8.42 3.31
C ALA A 261 -16.12 -7.16 3.37
N VAL A 262 -16.16 -6.41 4.47
CA VAL A 262 -15.28 -5.26 4.70
C VAL A 262 -13.81 -5.69 4.73
N HIS A 263 -13.49 -6.75 5.47
CA HIS A 263 -12.13 -7.27 5.58
C HIS A 263 -11.58 -7.75 4.22
N LEU A 264 -12.39 -8.44 3.41
CA LEU A 264 -11.99 -8.83 2.06
C LEU A 264 -11.69 -7.62 1.17
N THR A 265 -12.53 -6.58 1.26
CA THR A 265 -12.36 -5.34 0.49
C THR A 265 -11.08 -4.61 0.89
N GLU A 266 -10.82 -4.49 2.19
CA GLU A 266 -9.59 -3.89 2.71
C GLU A 266 -8.34 -4.65 2.26
N MET A 267 -8.36 -5.99 2.32
CA MET A 267 -7.24 -6.80 1.83
C MET A 267 -7.02 -6.63 0.32
N ALA A 268 -8.08 -6.61 -0.49
CA ALA A 268 -7.98 -6.41 -1.93
C ALA A 268 -7.36 -5.04 -2.28
N ASN A 269 -7.84 -3.97 -1.63
CA ASN A 269 -7.31 -2.62 -1.80
C ASN A 269 -5.82 -2.56 -1.46
N ARG A 270 -5.39 -3.21 -0.36
CA ARG A 270 -3.99 -3.23 0.05
C ARG A 270 -3.09 -4.02 -0.88
N VAL A 271 -3.56 -5.16 -1.41
CA VAL A 271 -2.82 -5.90 -2.45
C VAL A 271 -2.67 -5.07 -3.72
N TRP A 272 -3.74 -4.37 -4.14
CA TRP A 272 -3.69 -3.46 -5.26
C TRP A 272 -2.68 -2.32 -5.04
N LYS A 273 -2.71 -1.66 -3.87
CA LYS A 273 -1.74 -0.62 -3.50
C LYS A 273 -0.30 -1.12 -3.57
N ARG A 274 -0.03 -2.35 -3.08
CA ARG A 274 1.31 -2.95 -3.18
C ARG A 274 1.74 -3.21 -4.61
N ALA A 275 0.85 -3.73 -5.45
CA ALA A 275 1.15 -3.91 -6.87
C ALA A 275 1.45 -2.59 -7.59
N ALA A 276 0.70 -1.53 -7.27
CA ALA A 276 0.92 -0.20 -7.82
C ALA A 276 2.27 0.38 -7.35
N GLU A 277 2.52 0.33 -6.04
CA GLU A 277 3.75 0.77 -5.40
C GLU A 277 4.98 0.08 -5.99
N PHE A 278 4.97 -1.26 -6.06
CA PHE A 278 6.07 -2.03 -6.63
C PHE A 278 6.27 -1.73 -8.12
N GLY A 279 5.19 -1.50 -8.86
CA GLY A 279 5.25 -1.07 -10.26
C GLY A 279 5.94 0.29 -10.42
N LEU A 280 5.61 1.25 -9.57
CA LEU A 280 6.25 2.58 -9.56
C LEU A 280 7.73 2.46 -9.21
N ILE A 281 8.08 1.72 -8.16
CA ILE A 281 9.48 1.46 -7.79
C ILE A 281 10.25 0.86 -8.96
N LEU A 282 9.70 -0.18 -9.61
CA LEU A 282 10.37 -0.86 -10.72
C LEU A 282 10.58 0.07 -11.93
N ALA A 283 9.57 0.84 -12.29
CA ALA A 283 9.65 1.81 -13.39
C ALA A 283 10.72 2.89 -13.11
N GLU A 284 10.76 3.37 -11.87
CA GLU A 284 11.69 4.39 -11.43
C GLU A 284 13.14 3.88 -11.38
N ARG A 285 13.34 2.64 -10.90
CA ARG A 285 14.65 1.98 -10.94
C ARG A 285 15.17 1.81 -12.37
N ARG A 286 14.32 1.40 -13.32
CA ARG A 286 14.70 1.32 -14.75
C ARG A 286 15.14 2.68 -15.26
N ARG A 287 14.33 3.73 -15.01
CA ARG A 287 14.63 5.10 -15.45
C ARG A 287 15.95 5.63 -14.86
N LEU A 288 16.27 5.31 -13.62
CA LEU A 288 17.54 5.70 -12.98
C LEU A 288 18.73 4.92 -13.54
N GLY A 289 18.58 3.61 -13.78
CA GLY A 289 19.60 2.79 -14.43
C GLY A 289 19.93 3.29 -15.84
N ASP A 290 18.92 3.58 -16.65
CA ASP A 290 19.10 4.11 -18.02
C ASP A 290 19.89 5.44 -18.02
N ARG A 291 19.65 6.30 -17.03
CA ARG A 291 20.38 7.57 -16.86
C ARG A 291 21.84 7.37 -16.48
N GLU A 292 22.14 6.37 -15.66
CA GLU A 292 23.51 6.03 -15.26
C GLU A 292 24.30 5.48 -16.45
N THR A 293 23.70 4.58 -17.24
CA THR A 293 24.29 4.07 -18.48
C THR A 293 24.50 5.20 -19.51
N ALA A 294 23.53 6.09 -19.69
CA ALA A 294 23.64 7.23 -20.60
C ALA A 294 24.71 8.27 -20.19
N ARG A 295 25.06 8.36 -18.89
CA ARG A 295 26.15 9.21 -18.39
C ARG A 295 27.53 8.56 -18.49
N SER A 296 27.61 7.26 -18.77
CA SER A 296 28.85 6.51 -18.90
C SER A 296 29.23 6.09 -20.35
N PRO A 297 29.20 6.97 -21.37
CA PRO A 297 29.62 6.60 -22.73
C PRO A 297 31.14 6.71 -22.97
N ALA A 298 31.96 7.05 -21.96
CA ALA A 298 33.39 7.38 -22.15
C ALA A 298 34.37 6.22 -21.91
N GLY A 299 33.91 4.98 -21.67
CA GLY A 299 34.79 3.84 -21.37
C GLY A 299 35.18 2.96 -22.56
N GLU A 300 34.56 3.13 -23.73
CA GLU A 300 34.67 2.17 -24.84
C GLU A 300 35.48 2.68 -26.05
N GLN A 301 36.10 3.86 -25.95
CA GLN A 301 37.03 4.37 -26.96
C GLN A 301 38.52 4.10 -26.64
N ASP A 302 38.89 3.81 -25.40
CA ASP A 302 40.30 3.65 -25.00
C ASP A 302 40.92 2.28 -25.37
N ASN A 303 40.11 1.34 -25.87
CA ASN A 303 40.59 0.01 -26.27
C ASN A 303 40.77 -0.18 -27.79
N LYS A 304 40.49 0.85 -28.60
CA LYS A 304 40.74 0.81 -30.06
C LYS A 304 42.00 1.56 -30.50
N GLU A 305 42.51 2.51 -29.71
CA GLU A 305 43.76 3.22 -30.06
C GLU A 305 45.04 2.51 -29.58
N ARG A 306 44.95 1.53 -28.67
CA ARG A 306 46.13 0.75 -28.24
C ARG A 306 46.46 -0.48 -29.10
N GLN A 307 45.68 -0.79 -30.13
CA GLN A 307 45.87 -2.00 -30.94
C GLN A 307 46.49 -1.76 -32.32
N VAL A 308 47.00 -0.55 -32.62
CA VAL A 308 47.56 -0.22 -33.95
C VAL A 308 49.09 -0.07 -33.97
N ASP A 309 49.78 -0.01 -32.83
CA ASP A 309 51.23 0.26 -32.80
C ASP A 309 52.14 -0.97 -32.55
N HIS A 310 51.71 -2.17 -32.94
CA HIS A 310 52.60 -3.35 -33.00
C HIS A 310 52.29 -4.25 -34.20
N VAL A 311 52.69 -3.82 -35.40
CA VAL A 311 53.11 -4.67 -36.54
C VAL A 311 54.24 -3.99 -37.28
#